data_AF-A0A7C3XG21-F1
#
_entry.id   AF-A0A7C3XG21-F1
#
_cell.length_a   1.000
_cell.length_b   1.000
_cell.length_c   1.000
_cell.angle_alpha   90.00
_cell.angle_beta   90.00
_cell.angle_gamma   90.00
#
_symmetry.space_group_name_H-M   'P 1'
#
loop_
_entity.id
_entity.type
_entity.pdbx_description
1 polymer ?
#
loop_
_entity_poly.entity_id
_entity_poly.type
_entity_poly.pdbx_seq_one_letter_code
_entity_poly.pdbx_strand_id
1 'polypeptide(L)'
;MKRTALNLLIDALAAICFLGMIATGYVLRFPLPPGTNKSLSLWGLSRHQWGGVHFWISLGLLAVLLTHLALHWQWVVTVVGRQLRLATNPQGRHLRSGALSLLAVATAMGLFAWVAEVSVRDRDEPCCPPGEATGTPVPSDSTSGETKVAGENSKVRFWKDVFPVLEASCLSCHGSKKAQGGFRVDRREDYLGKDGKEPLVVPGNSAESQLIAIVSGLRSGMPMAARHKLPERDVAILRAWIEAGAEWPEKHDAR
;
A
#
# COMPACT_ATOMS: atom_id res chain seq x y z
N MET A 1 -36.46 -21.75 15.39
CA MET A 1 -35.85 -21.10 16.58
C MET A 1 -36.79 -20.02 17.10
N LYS A 2 -36.82 -19.74 18.41
CA LYS A 2 -37.61 -18.63 18.97
C LYS A 2 -37.05 -17.30 18.44
N ARG A 3 -37.92 -16.33 18.10
CA ARG A 3 -37.52 -15.01 17.55
C ARG A 3 -36.47 -14.30 18.40
N THR A 4 -36.58 -14.40 19.73
CA THR A 4 -35.59 -13.87 20.68
C THR A 4 -34.20 -14.51 20.53
N ALA A 5 -34.15 -15.82 20.29
CA ALA A 5 -32.87 -16.52 20.07
C ALA A 5 -32.24 -16.13 18.73
N LEU A 6 -33.05 -15.90 17.69
CA LEU A 6 -32.57 -15.40 16.40
C LEU A 6 -31.97 -13.99 16.53
N ASN A 7 -32.64 -13.09 17.26
CA ASN A 7 -32.13 -11.73 17.48
C ASN A 7 -30.80 -11.75 18.24
N LEU A 8 -30.71 -12.50 19.35
CA LEU A 8 -29.47 -12.64 20.11
C LEU A 8 -28.32 -13.19 19.26
N LEU A 9 -28.62 -14.13 18.36
CA LEU A 9 -27.63 -14.69 17.45
C LEU A 9 -27.13 -13.66 16.43
N ILE A 10 -28.03 -12.88 15.83
CA ILE A 10 -27.67 -11.82 14.87
C ILE A 10 -26.85 -10.73 15.55
N ASP A 11 -27.21 -10.33 16.77
CA ASP A 11 -26.48 -9.31 17.53
C ASP A 11 -25.07 -9.79 17.93
N ALA A 12 -24.96 -11.05 18.37
CA ALA A 12 -23.68 -11.68 18.66
C ALA A 12 -22.79 -11.75 17.41
N LEU A 13 -23.34 -12.13 16.26
CA LEU A 13 -22.62 -12.13 14.99
C LEU A 13 -22.16 -10.72 14.60
N ALA A 14 -23.01 -9.70 14.78
CA ALA A 14 -22.67 -8.32 14.49
C ALA A 14 -21.48 -7.85 15.34
N ALA A 15 -21.50 -8.17 16.64
CA ALA A 15 -20.42 -7.84 17.55
C ALA A 15 -19.10 -8.53 17.16
N ILE A 16 -19.14 -9.81 16.81
CA ILE A 16 -17.97 -10.58 16.38
C ILE A 16 -17.38 -9.98 15.08
N CYS A 17 -18.22 -9.72 14.07
CA CYS A 17 -17.77 -9.13 12.82
C CYS A 17 -17.19 -7.73 13.03
N PHE A 18 -17.77 -6.92 13.90
CA PHE A 18 -17.26 -5.58 14.23
C PHE A 18 -15.88 -5.62 14.90
N LEU A 19 -15.68 -6.51 15.89
CA LEU A 19 -14.37 -6.71 16.51
C LEU A 19 -13.35 -7.21 15.48
N GLY A 20 -13.75 -8.12 14.60
CA GLY A 20 -12.92 -8.59 13.49
C GLY A 20 -12.50 -7.47 12.55
N MET A 21 -13.40 -6.53 12.23
CA MET A 21 -13.09 -5.34 11.42
C MET A 21 -12.04 -4.45 12.04
N ILE A 22 -12.15 -4.17 13.35
CA ILE A 22 -11.18 -3.35 14.07
C ILE A 22 -9.82 -4.04 14.10
N ALA A 23 -9.79 -5.32 14.45
CA ALA A 23 -8.56 -6.10 14.55
C ALA A 23 -7.82 -6.16 13.19
N THR A 24 -8.55 -6.44 12.11
CA THR A 24 -7.97 -6.49 10.76
C THR A 24 -7.54 -5.11 10.26
N GLY A 25 -8.29 -4.05 10.59
CA GLY A 25 -7.88 -2.67 10.31
C GLY A 25 -6.58 -2.28 11.03
N TYR A 26 -6.44 -2.67 12.29
CA TYR A 26 -5.21 -2.49 13.06
C TYR A 26 -4.03 -3.23 12.42
N VAL A 27 -4.22 -4.51 12.04
CA VAL A 27 -3.21 -5.33 11.35
C VAL A 27 -2.73 -4.67 10.05
N LEU A 28 -3.66 -4.13 9.26
CA LEU A 28 -3.33 -3.43 8.02
C LEU A 28 -2.69 -2.06 8.25
N ARG A 29 -2.81 -1.44 9.44
CA ARG A 29 -2.25 -0.11 9.67
C ARG A 29 -0.86 -0.13 10.29
N PHE A 30 -0.60 -1.04 11.23
CA PHE A 30 0.63 -1.05 12.02
C PHE A 30 1.54 -2.25 11.73
N PRO A 31 1.12 -3.52 11.89
CA PRO A 31 1.97 -4.66 11.53
C PRO A 31 2.35 -4.74 10.04
N LEU A 32 1.43 -4.37 9.15
CA LEU A 32 1.61 -4.50 7.70
C LEU A 32 1.42 -3.15 7.00
N PRO A 33 2.29 -2.14 7.19
CA PRO A 33 2.08 -0.81 6.61
C PRO A 33 2.09 -0.83 5.07
N PRO A 34 1.48 0.18 4.41
CA PRO A 34 1.46 0.27 2.96
C PRO A 34 2.87 0.32 2.37
N GLY A 35 3.09 -0.36 1.23
CA GLY A 35 4.39 -0.46 0.54
C GLY A 35 5.20 -1.73 0.85
N THR A 36 4.71 -2.60 1.74
CA THR A 36 5.49 -3.73 2.30
C THR A 36 5.08 -5.10 1.74
N ASN A 37 4.66 -5.13 0.49
CA ASN A 37 3.72 -6.12 -0.06
C ASN A 37 4.15 -7.60 0.10
N LYS A 38 5.45 -7.87 0.32
CA LYS A 38 6.01 -9.24 0.43
C LYS A 38 7.08 -9.46 1.51
N SER A 39 7.68 -8.42 2.08
CA SER A 39 8.72 -8.60 3.11
C SER A 39 8.16 -8.87 4.50
N LEU A 40 6.92 -8.44 4.78
CA LEU A 40 6.23 -8.74 6.02
C LEU A 40 4.98 -9.57 5.74
N SER A 41 4.95 -10.75 6.35
CA SER A 41 3.75 -11.58 6.44
C SER A 41 3.40 -11.78 7.91
N LEU A 42 2.10 -11.79 8.20
CA LEU A 42 1.58 -12.11 9.53
C LEU A 42 0.75 -13.37 9.40
N TRP A 43 1.13 -14.43 10.12
CA TRP A 43 0.53 -15.77 10.03
C TRP A 43 0.50 -16.34 8.61
N GLY A 44 1.57 -16.11 7.83
CA GLY A 44 1.67 -16.59 6.45
C GLY A 44 0.80 -15.83 5.45
N LEU A 45 0.07 -14.80 5.88
CA LEU A 45 -0.74 -13.95 5.03
C LEU A 45 -0.03 -12.62 4.79
N SER A 46 0.10 -12.25 3.51
CA SER A 46 0.58 -10.95 3.05
C SER A 46 -0.44 -9.83 3.33
N ARG A 47 0.01 -8.58 3.24
CA ARG A 47 -0.88 -7.40 3.31
C ARG A 47 -2.09 -7.52 2.38
N HIS A 48 -1.89 -8.02 1.16
CA HIS A 48 -2.98 -8.17 0.19
C HIS A 48 -4.00 -9.24 0.64
N GLN A 49 -3.52 -10.35 1.18
CA GLN A 49 -4.40 -11.41 1.69
C GLN A 49 -5.18 -10.94 2.93
N TRP A 50 -4.52 -10.23 3.85
CA TRP A 50 -5.18 -9.56 4.97
C TRP A 50 -6.21 -8.52 4.51
N GLY A 51 -5.92 -7.79 3.43
CA GLY A 51 -6.89 -6.90 2.79
C GLY A 51 -8.12 -7.65 2.29
N GLY A 52 -7.94 -8.82 1.71
CA GLY A 52 -9.04 -9.72 1.32
C GLY A 52 -9.87 -10.18 2.52
N VAL A 53 -9.22 -10.60 3.62
CA VAL A 53 -9.92 -10.98 4.86
C VAL A 53 -10.74 -9.81 5.40
N HIS A 54 -10.15 -8.61 5.48
CA HIS A 54 -10.84 -7.40 5.94
C HIS A 54 -12.06 -7.07 5.07
N PHE A 55 -11.93 -7.17 3.74
CA PHE A 55 -13.03 -6.94 2.81
C PHE A 55 -14.21 -7.91 3.03
N TRP A 56 -13.94 -9.22 3.14
CA TRP A 56 -15.01 -10.21 3.34
C TRP A 56 -15.70 -10.06 4.70
N ILE A 57 -14.96 -9.72 5.75
CA ILE A 57 -15.55 -9.41 7.06
C ILE A 57 -16.45 -8.16 6.96
N SER A 58 -16.03 -7.13 6.21
CA SER A 58 -16.84 -5.91 5.98
C SER A 58 -18.19 -6.25 5.32
N LEU A 59 -18.15 -7.09 4.28
CA LEU A 59 -19.35 -7.51 3.56
C LEU A 59 -20.27 -8.36 4.45
N GLY A 60 -19.69 -9.27 5.24
CA GLY A 60 -20.42 -10.05 6.24
C GLY A 60 -21.10 -9.17 7.29
N LEU A 61 -20.36 -8.20 7.84
CA LEU A 61 -20.89 -7.22 8.79
C LEU A 61 -22.06 -6.43 8.19
N LEU A 62 -21.92 -5.96 6.94
CA LEU A 62 -23.00 -5.25 6.23
C LEU A 62 -24.26 -6.11 6.13
N ALA A 63 -24.14 -7.38 5.72
CA ALA A 63 -25.27 -8.28 5.62
C ALA A 63 -25.95 -8.54 6.98
N VAL A 64 -25.15 -8.73 8.04
CA VAL A 64 -25.65 -8.91 9.41
C VAL A 64 -26.36 -7.64 9.90
N LEU A 65 -25.81 -6.46 9.65
CA LEU A 65 -26.43 -5.18 10.04
C LEU A 65 -27.74 -4.91 9.28
N LEU A 66 -27.81 -5.23 7.98
CA LEU A 66 -29.05 -5.15 7.21
C LEU A 66 -30.11 -6.11 7.76
N THR A 67 -29.70 -7.34 8.11
CA THR A 67 -30.59 -8.34 8.73
C THR A 67 -31.07 -7.87 10.10
N HIS A 68 -30.18 -7.34 10.93
CA HIS A 68 -30.51 -6.75 12.23
C HIS A 68 -31.54 -5.62 12.07
N LEU A 69 -31.30 -4.68 11.14
CA LEU A 69 -32.23 -3.59 10.86
C LEU A 69 -33.60 -4.10 10.41
N ALA A 70 -33.65 -5.11 9.55
CA ALA A 70 -34.89 -5.72 9.09
C ALA A 70 -35.67 -6.37 10.24
N LEU A 71 -34.99 -7.10 11.13
CA LEU A 71 -35.61 -7.72 12.32
C LEU A 71 -36.19 -6.68 13.29
N HIS A 72 -35.55 -5.51 13.37
CA HIS A 72 -35.95 -4.41 14.25
C HIS A 72 -36.80 -3.33 13.57
N TRP A 73 -37.15 -3.48 12.29
CA TRP A 73 -37.81 -2.43 11.50
C TRP A 73 -39.10 -1.88 12.14
N GLN A 74 -39.93 -2.76 12.70
CA GLN A 74 -41.17 -2.35 13.37
C GLN A 74 -40.90 -1.48 14.61
N TRP A 75 -39.88 -1.85 15.41
CA TRP A 75 -39.44 -1.04 16.54
C TRP A 75 -38.86 0.30 16.07
N VAL A 76 -38.06 0.29 15.00
CA VAL A 76 -37.49 1.51 14.40
C VAL A 76 -38.60 2.47 13.96
N VAL A 77 -39.58 2.01 13.18
CA VAL A 77 -40.72 2.84 12.75
C VAL A 77 -41.49 3.40 13.95
N THR A 78 -41.67 2.60 15.00
CA THR A 78 -42.37 3.03 16.22
C THR A 78 -41.58 4.10 16.97
N VAL A 79 -40.28 3.91 17.16
CA VAL A 79 -39.41 4.87 17.86
C VAL A 79 -39.25 6.15 17.05
N VAL A 80 -38.98 6.05 15.75
CA VAL A 80 -38.86 7.21 14.86
C VAL A 80 -40.17 7.97 14.81
N GLY A 81 -41.31 7.28 14.66
CA GLY A 81 -42.63 7.91 14.70
C GLY A 81 -42.92 8.61 16.03
N ARG A 82 -42.52 8.01 17.16
CA ARG A 82 -42.61 8.64 18.49
C ARG A 82 -41.72 9.87 18.60
N GLN A 83 -40.48 9.80 18.13
CA GLN A 83 -39.53 10.91 18.18
C GLN A 83 -39.98 12.08 17.29
N LEU A 84 -40.51 11.81 16.10
CA LEU A 84 -41.08 12.83 15.22
C LEU A 84 -42.29 13.52 15.86
N ARG A 85 -43.19 12.78 16.52
CA ARG A 85 -44.32 13.34 17.27
C ARG A 85 -43.87 14.21 18.45
N LEU A 86 -42.80 13.83 19.14
CA LEU A 86 -42.20 14.64 20.21
C LEU A 86 -41.51 15.91 19.66
N ALA A 87 -40.92 15.84 18.47
CA ALA A 87 -40.32 17.00 17.80
C ALA A 87 -41.36 18.04 17.34
N THR A 88 -42.61 17.61 17.08
CA THR A 88 -43.74 18.50 16.77
C THR A 88 -44.39 19.14 18.00
N ASN A 89 -44.09 18.68 19.22
CA ASN A 89 -44.62 19.24 20.47
C ASN A 89 -43.74 20.42 20.95
N PRO A 90 -44.29 21.61 21.28
CA PRO A 90 -43.52 22.80 21.67
C PRO A 90 -42.55 22.64 22.86
N GLN A 91 -42.69 21.60 23.70
CA GLN A 91 -41.79 21.30 24.82
C GLN A 91 -40.51 20.51 24.45
N GLY A 92 -40.31 20.12 23.18
CA GLY A 92 -39.17 19.31 22.71
C GLY A 92 -37.81 20.02 22.57
N ARG A 93 -37.49 21.00 23.42
CA ARG A 93 -36.27 21.83 23.32
C ARG A 93 -34.98 21.01 23.32
N HIS A 94 -34.94 19.94 24.13
CA HIS A 94 -33.77 19.04 24.26
C HIS A 94 -33.56 18.12 23.04
N LEU A 95 -34.63 17.76 22.32
CA LEU A 95 -34.53 16.91 21.13
C LEU A 95 -34.06 17.72 19.91
N ARG A 96 -34.53 18.98 19.80
CA ARG A 96 -34.06 19.93 18.78
C ARG A 96 -32.58 20.28 18.97
N SER A 97 -32.14 20.51 20.20
CA SER A 97 -30.71 20.74 20.48
C SER A 97 -29.85 19.51 20.18
N GLY A 98 -30.33 18.30 20.48
CA GLY A 98 -29.63 17.05 20.15
C GLY A 98 -29.49 16.84 18.64
N ALA A 99 -30.56 17.04 17.87
CA ALA A 99 -30.55 16.92 16.42
C ALA A 99 -29.64 17.96 15.74
N LEU A 100 -29.67 19.22 16.21
CA LEU A 100 -28.77 20.27 15.73
C LEU A 100 -27.31 19.96 16.05
N SER A 101 -27.02 19.37 17.21
CA SER A 101 -25.66 18.98 17.60
C SER A 101 -25.13 17.85 16.71
N LEU A 102 -25.94 16.83 16.45
CA LEU A 102 -25.56 15.72 15.54
C LEU A 102 -25.35 16.21 14.11
N LEU A 103 -26.21 17.10 13.62
CA LEU A 103 -26.05 17.71 12.31
C LEU A 103 -24.75 18.53 12.24
N ALA A 104 -24.49 19.37 13.25
CA ALA A 104 -23.26 20.16 13.31
C ALA A 104 -21.99 19.29 13.33
N VAL A 105 -21.99 18.19 14.08
CA VAL A 105 -20.87 17.23 14.11
C VAL A 105 -20.69 16.55 12.75
N ALA A 106 -21.77 16.09 12.11
CA ALA A 106 -21.71 15.46 10.80
C ALA A 106 -21.21 16.44 9.72
N THR A 107 -21.69 17.68 9.73
CA THR A 107 -21.21 18.73 8.83
C THR A 107 -19.75 19.06 9.08
N ALA A 108 -19.32 19.14 10.35
CA ALA A 108 -17.92 19.39 10.69
C ALA A 108 -16.99 18.25 10.23
N MET A 109 -17.38 16.99 10.45
CA MET A 109 -16.62 15.82 9.98
C MET A 109 -16.57 15.75 8.45
N GLY A 110 -17.69 16.01 7.78
CA GLY A 110 -17.75 16.06 6.31
C GLY A 110 -16.90 17.19 5.73
N LEU A 111 -16.97 18.39 6.33
CA LEU A 111 -16.13 19.53 5.95
C LEU A 111 -14.66 19.22 6.16
N PHE A 112 -14.29 18.62 7.29
CA PHE A 112 -12.91 18.20 7.56
C PHE A 112 -12.41 17.19 6.52
N ALA A 113 -13.20 16.17 6.19
CA ALA A 113 -12.83 15.19 5.18
C ALA A 113 -12.65 15.84 3.80
N TRP A 114 -13.57 16.71 3.39
CA TRP A 114 -13.47 17.47 2.15
C TRP A 114 -12.26 18.39 2.11
N VAL A 115 -12.00 19.14 3.19
CA VAL A 115 -10.80 19.99 3.32
C VAL A 115 -9.53 19.15 3.25
N ALA A 116 -9.48 18.01 3.96
CA ALA A 116 -8.34 17.11 3.93
C ALA A 116 -8.07 16.62 2.51
N GLU A 117 -9.11 16.19 1.79
CA GLU A 117 -9.00 15.71 0.40
C GLU A 117 -8.51 16.80 -0.55
N VAL A 118 -9.08 18.01 -0.49
CA VAL A 118 -8.66 19.16 -1.33
C VAL A 118 -7.26 19.67 -0.95
N SER A 119 -6.82 19.43 0.29
CA SER A 119 -5.48 19.82 0.77
C SER A 119 -4.39 18.81 0.44
N VAL A 120 -4.73 17.61 -0.04
CA VAL A 120 -3.73 16.66 -0.54
C VAL A 120 -3.10 17.24 -1.80
N ARG A 121 -1.81 17.55 -1.72
CA ARG A 121 -0.96 17.92 -2.85
C ARG A 121 0.14 16.90 -2.97
N ASP A 122 0.50 16.55 -4.20
CA ASP A 122 1.75 15.84 -4.45
C ASP A 122 2.90 16.71 -3.92
N ARG A 123 3.82 16.13 -3.15
CA ARG A 123 5.04 16.84 -2.78
C ARG A 123 5.97 16.82 -3.98
N ASP A 124 6.21 17.99 -4.56
CA ASP A 124 7.24 18.20 -5.58
C ASP A 124 8.67 18.19 -5.00
N GLU A 125 8.82 18.11 -3.67
CA GLU A 125 10.12 18.00 -3.03
C GLU A 125 10.72 16.60 -3.22
N PRO A 126 11.85 16.45 -3.92
CA PRO A 126 12.63 15.23 -3.82
C PRO A 126 13.03 15.02 -2.34
N CYS A 127 12.98 13.78 -1.87
CA CYS A 127 13.21 13.41 -0.46
C CYS A 127 14.58 13.84 0.13
N CYS A 128 15.46 14.47 -0.65
CA CYS A 128 16.69 15.08 -0.20
C CYS A 128 16.81 16.52 -0.74
N PRO A 129 17.15 17.50 0.11
CA PRO A 129 17.48 18.84 -0.36
C PRO A 129 18.80 18.78 -1.19
N PRO A 130 18.87 19.42 -2.36
CA PRO A 130 20.10 19.55 -3.12
C PRO A 130 20.97 20.63 -2.47
N GLY A 131 21.82 20.26 -1.51
CA GLY A 131 22.60 21.26 -0.79
C GLY A 131 23.77 20.83 0.10
N GLU A 132 23.99 19.53 0.37
CA GLU A 132 25.18 19.07 1.12
C GLU A 132 26.18 18.35 0.21
N ALA A 133 26.63 19.08 -0.80
CA ALA A 133 27.83 18.73 -1.55
C ALA A 133 28.54 20.04 -1.92
N THR A 134 29.57 20.39 -1.12
CA THR A 134 30.66 21.38 -1.30
C THR A 134 30.87 22.09 0.04
N GLY A 135 32.06 22.23 0.65
CA GLY A 135 33.47 21.97 0.35
C GLY A 135 34.24 22.31 1.65
N THR A 136 35.42 21.77 1.97
CA THR A 136 36.74 22.27 1.52
C THR A 136 37.84 21.31 2.05
N PRO A 137 39.04 21.30 1.43
CA PRO A 137 40.12 20.36 1.72
C PRO A 137 41.04 20.89 2.83
N VAL A 138 41.47 20.02 3.75
CA VAL A 138 42.52 20.31 4.74
C VAL A 138 43.57 19.18 4.68
N PRO A 139 44.87 19.52 4.77
CA PRO A 139 45.95 18.67 4.28
C PRO A 139 46.27 17.53 5.23
N SER A 140 46.69 16.44 4.59
CA SER A 140 47.36 15.28 5.15
C SER A 140 48.63 15.66 5.92
N ASP A 141 48.68 15.31 7.21
CA ASP A 141 49.86 14.61 7.72
C ASP A 141 49.52 13.73 8.95
N SER A 142 49.73 12.42 8.75
CA SER A 142 50.27 11.41 9.67
C SER A 142 49.96 11.55 11.18
N THR A 143 49.27 10.61 11.87
CA THR A 143 49.79 9.26 12.17
C THR A 143 48.73 8.44 12.95
N SER A 144 48.41 7.28 12.38
CA SER A 144 47.90 6.03 12.99
C SER A 144 46.86 6.09 14.12
N GLY A 145 45.61 5.91 13.70
CA GLY A 145 44.46 5.45 14.48
C GLY A 145 43.44 4.88 13.50
N GLU A 146 43.81 3.75 12.88
CA GLU A 146 43.17 3.13 11.72
C GLU A 146 41.73 2.66 12.03
N THR A 147 40.73 3.49 11.71
CA THR A 147 39.40 3.00 11.32
C THR A 147 39.30 3.16 9.80
N LYS A 148 39.71 2.07 9.15
CA LYS A 148 39.62 1.81 7.73
C LYS A 148 38.21 2.08 7.21
N VAL A 149 38.11 2.95 6.22
CA VAL A 149 36.96 3.02 5.31
C VAL A 149 36.84 1.65 4.62
N ALA A 150 35.84 0.86 4.99
CA ALA A 150 35.32 -0.24 4.20
C ALA A 150 34.09 0.31 3.44
N GLY A 151 33.94 0.23 2.13
CA GLY A 151 34.54 -0.75 1.24
C GLY A 151 33.99 -2.15 1.53
N GLU A 152 32.66 -2.31 1.59
CA GLU A 152 32.04 -3.64 1.73
C GLU A 152 30.67 -3.70 1.02
N ASN A 153 30.71 -4.08 -0.26
CA ASN A 153 30.00 -5.25 -0.79
C ASN A 153 28.78 -5.78 0.00
N SER A 154 27.73 -4.97 0.22
CA SER A 154 26.42 -5.56 0.52
C SER A 154 25.93 -6.22 -0.76
N LYS A 155 26.28 -7.50 -0.95
CA LYS A 155 25.89 -8.29 -2.12
C LYS A 155 24.37 -8.20 -2.28
N VAL A 156 23.90 -7.45 -3.28
CA VAL A 156 22.47 -7.32 -3.57
C VAL A 156 21.95 -8.71 -3.92
N ARG A 157 21.04 -9.24 -3.11
CA ARG A 157 20.51 -10.59 -3.30
C ARG A 157 19.30 -10.52 -4.21
N PHE A 158 19.40 -11.11 -5.39
CA PHE A 158 18.33 -11.07 -6.39
C PHE A 158 16.96 -11.45 -5.80
N TRP A 159 16.83 -12.61 -5.16
CA TRP A 159 15.54 -13.08 -4.64
C TRP A 159 15.00 -12.30 -3.45
N LYS A 160 15.88 -11.70 -2.63
CA LYS A 160 15.47 -10.98 -1.41
C LYS A 160 15.22 -9.50 -1.66
N ASP A 161 16.02 -8.89 -2.52
CA ASP A 161 16.07 -7.45 -2.67
C ASP A 161 15.45 -7.02 -4.02
N VAL A 162 15.79 -7.70 -5.12
CA VAL A 162 15.38 -7.32 -6.49
C VAL A 162 14.03 -7.89 -6.88
N PHE A 163 13.84 -9.19 -6.68
CA PHE A 163 12.62 -9.89 -7.08
C PHE A 163 11.37 -9.30 -6.44
N PRO A 164 11.32 -8.93 -5.14
CA PRO A 164 10.12 -8.33 -4.57
C PRO A 164 9.71 -7.01 -5.25
N VAL A 165 10.67 -6.20 -5.70
CA VAL A 165 10.41 -4.97 -6.47
C VAL A 165 9.77 -5.33 -7.82
N LEU A 166 10.38 -6.26 -8.56
CA LEU A 166 9.87 -6.74 -9.84
C LEU A 166 8.48 -7.38 -9.72
N GLU A 167 8.27 -8.15 -8.65
CA GLU A 167 7.05 -8.89 -8.41
C GLU A 167 5.89 -7.98 -7.97
N ALA A 168 6.19 -6.89 -7.25
CA ALA A 168 5.20 -5.91 -6.83
C ALA A 168 4.78 -4.98 -7.98
N SER A 169 5.73 -4.63 -8.86
CA SER A 169 5.56 -3.56 -9.84
C SER A 169 5.32 -4.04 -11.27
N CYS A 170 5.78 -5.23 -11.65
CA CYS A 170 5.80 -5.69 -13.04
C CYS A 170 4.99 -6.97 -13.29
N LEU A 171 4.89 -7.87 -12.31
CA LEU A 171 4.30 -9.22 -12.51
C LEU A 171 2.82 -9.20 -12.92
N SER A 172 2.04 -8.19 -12.52
CA SER A 172 0.61 -8.10 -12.86
C SER A 172 0.35 -7.99 -14.37
N CYS A 173 1.28 -7.36 -15.10
CA CYS A 173 1.16 -7.07 -16.54
C CYS A 173 2.17 -7.85 -17.39
N HIS A 174 3.30 -8.25 -16.80
CA HIS A 174 4.43 -8.93 -17.45
C HIS A 174 4.72 -10.31 -16.83
N GLY A 175 3.69 -11.03 -16.41
CA GLY A 175 3.80 -12.35 -15.78
C GLY A 175 3.49 -13.53 -16.71
N SER A 176 3.38 -14.72 -16.12
CA SER A 176 3.21 -15.97 -16.89
C SER A 176 1.98 -16.04 -17.78
N LYS A 177 0.90 -15.40 -17.32
CA LYS A 177 -0.40 -15.38 -17.99
C LYS A 177 -0.58 -14.18 -18.93
N LYS A 178 0.21 -13.12 -18.78
CA LYS A 178 0.10 -11.87 -19.54
C LYS A 178 1.50 -11.29 -19.77
N ALA A 179 1.91 -11.19 -21.04
CA ALA A 179 3.22 -10.66 -21.45
C ALA A 179 3.01 -9.35 -22.24
N GLN A 180 2.63 -8.28 -21.54
CA GLN A 180 2.40 -7.00 -22.21
C GLN A 180 3.66 -6.52 -22.93
N GLY A 181 3.53 -6.08 -24.18
CA GLY A 181 4.69 -5.68 -25.00
C GLY A 181 5.70 -6.79 -25.28
N GLY A 182 5.34 -8.06 -25.07
CA GLY A 182 6.23 -9.20 -25.31
C GLY A 182 7.34 -9.37 -24.27
N PHE A 183 7.26 -8.67 -23.14
CA PHE A 183 8.22 -8.75 -22.04
C PHE A 183 7.67 -9.57 -20.86
N ARG A 184 8.51 -10.45 -20.31
CA ARG A 184 8.23 -11.27 -19.13
C ARG A 184 9.24 -11.00 -18.02
N VAL A 185 8.71 -10.61 -16.85
CA VAL A 185 9.50 -10.29 -15.65
C VAL A 185 10.19 -11.52 -15.04
N ASP A 186 9.68 -12.72 -15.33
CA ASP A 186 10.17 -13.98 -14.77
C ASP A 186 11.21 -14.69 -15.67
N ARG A 187 11.64 -14.03 -16.76
CA ARG A 187 12.57 -14.57 -17.74
C ARG A 187 13.84 -13.76 -17.83
N ARG A 188 14.97 -14.37 -17.47
CA ARG A 188 16.29 -13.74 -17.58
C ARG A 188 16.56 -13.22 -19.00
N GLU A 189 16.11 -13.97 -20.01
CA GLU A 189 16.36 -13.68 -21.42
C GLU A 189 15.73 -12.34 -21.86
N ASP A 190 14.61 -11.96 -21.25
CA ASP A 190 13.92 -10.72 -21.57
C ASP A 190 14.62 -9.49 -20.96
N TYR A 191 15.50 -9.69 -19.96
CA TYR A 191 16.34 -8.63 -19.40
C TYR A 191 17.67 -8.49 -20.13
N LEU A 192 18.36 -9.60 -20.35
CA LEU A 192 19.73 -9.61 -20.88
C LEU A 192 19.79 -9.70 -22.42
N GLY A 193 18.64 -9.86 -23.07
CA GLY A 193 18.55 -10.09 -24.50
C GLY A 193 18.93 -11.52 -24.89
N LYS A 194 18.28 -12.02 -25.93
CA LYS A 194 18.60 -13.27 -26.62
C LYS A 194 18.15 -13.16 -28.07
N ASP A 195 18.84 -13.83 -28.99
CA ASP A 195 18.45 -13.96 -30.39
C ASP A 195 18.23 -12.63 -31.14
N GLY A 196 19.12 -11.65 -30.92
CA GLY A 196 19.12 -10.36 -31.64
C GLY A 196 18.18 -9.27 -31.09
N LYS A 197 17.52 -9.52 -29.95
CA LYS A 197 16.80 -8.46 -29.20
C LYS A 197 17.78 -7.62 -28.37
N GLU A 198 17.56 -6.31 -28.35
CA GLU A 198 18.32 -5.41 -27.49
C GLU A 198 18.12 -5.75 -26.00
N PRO A 199 19.21 -5.76 -25.20
CA PRO A 199 19.12 -5.99 -23.77
C PRO A 199 18.42 -4.82 -23.08
N LEU A 200 17.51 -5.14 -22.16
CA LEU A 200 16.88 -4.15 -21.28
C LEU A 200 17.80 -3.74 -20.13
N VAL A 201 18.69 -4.65 -19.74
CA VAL A 201 19.69 -4.49 -18.69
C VAL A 201 21.07 -4.77 -19.27
N VAL A 202 21.97 -3.81 -19.06
CA VAL A 202 23.40 -3.92 -19.38
C VAL A 202 24.13 -4.21 -18.05
N PRO A 203 24.59 -5.46 -17.82
CA PRO A 203 25.32 -5.80 -16.60
C PRO A 203 26.53 -4.90 -16.38
N GLY A 204 26.65 -4.34 -15.17
CA GLY A 204 27.73 -3.41 -14.82
C GLY A 204 27.53 -1.98 -15.32
N ASN A 205 26.42 -1.65 -15.98
CA ASN A 205 26.11 -0.29 -16.40
C ASN A 205 24.61 0.02 -16.26
N SER A 206 24.23 0.56 -15.11
CA SER A 206 22.85 0.96 -14.84
C SER A 206 22.42 2.20 -15.62
N ALA A 207 23.35 3.05 -16.04
CA ALA A 207 23.07 4.27 -16.81
C ALA A 207 22.66 3.96 -18.25
N GLU A 208 23.27 2.93 -18.87
CA GLU A 208 22.90 2.46 -20.22
C GLU A 208 21.74 1.45 -20.21
N SER A 209 21.32 0.99 -19.03
CA SER A 209 20.21 0.05 -18.91
C SER A 209 18.86 0.71 -19.12
N GLN A 210 18.18 0.35 -20.22
CA GLN A 210 16.83 0.85 -20.54
C GLN A 210 15.82 0.60 -19.42
N LEU A 211 15.99 -0.47 -18.63
CA LEU A 211 15.17 -0.74 -17.44
C LEU A 211 15.13 0.47 -16.51
N ILE A 212 16.28 1.07 -16.20
CA ILE A 212 16.39 2.22 -15.30
C ILE A 212 15.72 3.45 -15.89
N ALA A 213 15.86 3.68 -17.20
CA ALA A 213 15.16 4.77 -17.88
C ALA A 213 13.63 4.61 -17.79
N ILE A 214 13.11 3.39 -17.92
CA ILE A 214 11.67 3.10 -17.79
C ILE A 214 11.20 3.37 -16.36
N VAL A 215 11.85 2.74 -15.37
CA VAL A 215 11.38 2.81 -13.96
C VAL A 215 11.64 4.17 -13.32
N SER A 216 12.52 4.98 -13.90
CA SER A 216 12.74 6.38 -13.50
C SER A 216 11.77 7.34 -14.19
N GLY A 217 10.95 6.85 -15.15
CA GLY A 217 10.03 7.67 -15.95
C GLY A 217 10.73 8.56 -16.99
N LEU A 218 12.00 8.27 -17.31
CA LEU A 218 12.86 9.07 -18.19
C LEU A 218 12.90 8.56 -19.65
N ARG A 219 12.28 7.42 -19.95
CA ARG A 219 12.26 6.86 -21.31
C ARG A 219 11.32 7.65 -22.22
N SER A 220 11.89 8.34 -23.21
CA SER A 220 11.18 9.02 -24.28
C SER A 220 10.40 8.03 -25.16
N GLY A 221 9.17 8.38 -25.55
CA GLY A 221 8.35 7.61 -26.50
C GLY A 221 7.49 6.50 -25.90
N MET A 222 7.42 6.36 -24.56
CA MET A 222 6.48 5.45 -23.89
C MET A 222 5.25 6.22 -23.37
N PRO A 223 4.04 6.00 -23.92
CA PRO A 223 2.83 6.55 -23.34
C PRO A 223 2.71 6.09 -21.88
N MET A 224 2.47 7.02 -20.96
CA MET A 224 2.36 6.74 -19.51
C MET A 224 3.66 6.38 -18.76
N ALA A 225 4.83 6.84 -19.21
CA ALA A 225 6.10 6.66 -18.46
C ALA A 225 6.00 7.11 -16.98
N ALA A 226 5.30 8.21 -16.70
CA ALA A 226 5.07 8.71 -15.34
C ALA A 226 4.29 7.72 -14.43
N ARG A 227 3.43 6.87 -15.01
CA ARG A 227 2.66 5.86 -14.25
C ARG A 227 3.50 4.63 -13.87
N HIS A 228 4.69 4.49 -14.47
CA HIS A 228 5.62 3.40 -14.22
C HIS A 228 6.84 3.86 -13.41
N LYS A 229 6.84 5.10 -12.92
CA LYS A 229 7.89 5.62 -12.04
C LYS A 229 7.82 4.89 -10.71
N LEU A 230 8.90 4.20 -10.36
CA LEU A 230 9.05 3.56 -9.06
C LEU A 230 9.57 4.54 -8.02
N PRO A 231 9.35 4.27 -6.72
CA PRO A 231 10.04 5.00 -5.65
C PRO A 231 11.55 4.94 -5.84
N GLU A 232 12.26 6.03 -5.55
CA GLU A 232 13.72 6.11 -5.78
C GLU A 232 14.49 5.00 -5.04
N ARG A 233 13.98 4.54 -3.89
CA ARG A 233 14.50 3.37 -3.16
C ARG A 233 14.54 2.12 -4.04
N ASP A 234 13.44 1.84 -4.72
CA ASP A 234 13.29 0.62 -5.53
C ASP A 234 14.14 0.73 -6.80
N VAL A 235 14.20 1.93 -7.39
CA VAL A 235 15.12 2.23 -8.49
C VAL A 235 16.57 2.04 -8.05
N ALA A 236 16.95 2.48 -6.85
CA ALA A 236 18.30 2.33 -6.32
C ALA A 236 18.67 0.85 -6.11
N ILE A 237 17.74 0.00 -5.65
CA ILE A 237 17.95 -1.45 -5.56
C ILE A 237 18.22 -2.05 -6.95
N LEU A 238 17.42 -1.66 -7.95
CA LEU A 238 17.62 -2.11 -9.32
C LEU A 238 18.96 -1.63 -9.89
N ARG A 239 19.35 -0.36 -9.67
CA ARG A 239 20.66 0.15 -10.09
C ARG A 239 21.79 -0.64 -9.43
N ALA A 240 21.75 -0.83 -8.12
CA ALA A 240 22.78 -1.56 -7.38
C ALA A 240 22.93 -3.01 -7.86
N TRP A 241 21.82 -3.69 -8.17
CA TRP A 241 21.86 -5.02 -8.77
C TRP A 241 22.50 -5.02 -10.16
N ILE A 242 22.17 -4.05 -11.01
CA ILE A 242 22.75 -3.94 -12.35
C ILE A 242 24.25 -3.66 -12.27
N GLU A 243 24.66 -2.71 -11.43
CA GLU A 243 26.07 -2.37 -11.19
C GLU A 243 26.85 -3.58 -10.64
N ALA A 244 26.22 -4.43 -9.84
CA ALA A 244 26.79 -5.68 -9.35
C ALA A 244 26.87 -6.79 -10.42
N GLY A 245 26.61 -6.48 -11.68
CA GLY A 245 26.67 -7.42 -12.80
C GLY A 245 25.36 -8.14 -13.12
N ALA A 246 24.23 -7.65 -12.59
CA ALA A 246 22.89 -8.17 -12.85
C ALA A 246 22.79 -9.71 -12.69
N GLU A 247 23.42 -10.25 -11.64
CA GLU A 247 23.46 -11.71 -11.39
C GLU A 247 22.03 -12.25 -11.28
N TRP A 248 21.72 -13.28 -12.08
CA TRP A 248 20.41 -13.95 -12.10
C TRP A 248 20.56 -15.40 -11.63
N PRO A 249 20.41 -15.67 -10.32
CA PRO A 249 20.54 -17.01 -9.78
C PRO A 249 19.37 -17.91 -10.20
N GLU A 250 19.68 -19.09 -10.75
CA GLU A 250 18.67 -20.10 -11.16
C GLU A 250 17.94 -20.73 -9.96
N LYS A 251 18.53 -20.67 -8.76
CA LYS A 251 17.96 -21.21 -7.52
C LYS A 251 17.54 -20.06 -6.61
N HIS A 252 16.35 -20.21 -6.02
CA HIS A 252 15.88 -19.31 -4.97
C HIS A 252 16.71 -19.56 -3.71
N ASP A 253 17.67 -18.68 -3.44
CA ASP A 253 18.52 -18.75 -2.25
C ASP A 253 17.70 -18.40 -1.00
N ALA A 254 16.93 -19.37 -0.51
CA ALA A 254 16.27 -19.30 0.79
C ALA A 254 17.32 -19.51 1.88
N ARG A 255 17.97 -18.43 2.31
CA ARG A 255 18.78 -18.42 3.54
C ARG A 255 18.57 -17.15 4.36
#